data_AF-A0A7W1IMP6-F1
#
_entry.id   AF-A0A7W1IMP6-F1
#
_cell.length_a   1.000
_cell.length_b   1.000
_cell.length_c   1.000
_cell.angle_alpha   90.00
_cell.angle_beta   90.00
_cell.angle_gamma   90.00
#
_symmetry.space_group_name_H-M   'P 1'
#
loop_
_entity.id
_entity.type
_entity.pdbx_description
1 polymer ?
#
loop_
_entity_poly.entity_id
_entity_poly.type
_entity_poly.pdbx_seq_one_letter_code
_entity_poly.pdbx_strand_id
1 'polypeptide(L)'
;MINILLSSNEVQIRNIYDVIEHIKVRPALYIRENKISNLQCYLDGYQAALIHNAINHESIFPQFWYFHEWTMQKYNWSSSVAGWTNILLKENNNNEEKALQVFFELCDEFKTLHPISIQKIKLTKKNMDFYHTKCQTFDGKMNQIYENANELLLVKFSHNFGFSYFMLNENKIEGSSWTKRFENEKLAKTHIENLFDAQNSWEALSGDLKLILEQTM
;
A
#
# COMPACT_ATOMS: atom_id res chain seq x y z
N MET A 1 -34.67 36.04 4.26
CA MET A 1 -33.78 35.05 4.94
C MET A 1 -34.16 33.68 4.43
N ILE A 2 -33.35 33.10 3.55
CA ILE A 2 -33.55 31.72 3.07
C ILE A 2 -32.77 30.83 4.03
N ASN A 3 -33.50 30.11 4.89
CA ASN A 3 -32.94 29.01 5.67
C ASN A 3 -32.76 27.83 4.73
N ILE A 4 -31.53 27.61 4.26
CA ILE A 4 -31.16 26.33 3.66
C ILE A 4 -30.98 25.36 4.82
N LEU A 5 -31.98 24.50 5.02
CA LEU A 5 -31.86 23.29 5.82
C LEU A 5 -30.82 22.39 5.14
N LEU A 6 -29.57 22.46 5.60
CA LEU A 6 -28.57 21.45 5.30
C LEU A 6 -29.07 20.14 5.93
N SER A 7 -29.58 19.24 5.10
CA SER A 7 -29.98 17.90 5.52
C SER A 7 -28.76 17.19 6.12
N SER A 8 -28.91 16.73 7.35
CA SER A 8 -27.92 16.07 8.20
C SER A 8 -27.50 14.67 7.71
N ASN A 9 -27.01 14.58 6.48
CA ASN A 9 -26.23 13.46 5.95
C ASN A 9 -25.03 14.06 5.18
N GLU A 10 -24.18 14.79 5.89
CA GLU A 10 -22.87 15.14 5.34
C GLU A 10 -22.11 13.84 5.12
N VAL A 11 -21.81 13.52 3.86
CA VAL A 11 -20.98 12.36 3.58
C VAL A 11 -19.58 12.68 4.07
N GLN A 12 -19.16 11.98 5.13
CA GLN A 12 -17.86 12.19 5.73
C GLN A 12 -16.80 11.48 4.88
N ILE A 13 -15.98 12.26 4.18
CA ILE A 13 -14.76 11.76 3.54
C ILE A 13 -13.74 11.52 4.64
N ARG A 14 -13.48 10.25 4.97
CA ARG A 14 -12.52 9.86 6.00
C ARG A 14 -11.23 9.36 5.39
N ASN A 15 -11.30 8.80 4.18
CA ASN A 15 -10.13 8.25 3.52
C ASN A 15 -10.08 8.42 2.01
N ILE A 16 -8.91 8.11 1.43
CA ILE A 16 -8.71 8.16 -0.02
C ILE A 16 -9.70 7.27 -0.79
N TYR A 17 -10.17 6.16 -0.22
CA TYR A 17 -11.22 5.36 -0.86
C TYR A 17 -12.57 6.07 -0.84
N ASP A 18 -12.92 6.76 0.23
CA ASP A 18 -14.12 7.62 0.26
C ASP A 18 -14.00 8.71 -0.83
N VAL A 19 -12.81 9.33 -1.00
CA VAL A 19 -12.56 10.29 -2.11
C VAL A 19 -12.81 9.65 -3.48
N ILE A 20 -12.22 8.47 -3.71
CA ILE A 20 -12.35 7.75 -4.99
C ILE A 20 -13.81 7.38 -5.27
N GLU A 21 -14.56 6.89 -4.27
CA GLU A 21 -15.98 6.56 -4.43
C GLU A 21 -16.83 7.78 -4.77
N HIS A 22 -16.54 8.94 -4.16
CA HIS A 22 -17.22 10.18 -4.48
C HIS A 22 -16.98 10.63 -5.93
N ILE A 23 -15.73 10.57 -6.38
CA ILE A 23 -15.37 10.94 -7.74
C ILE A 23 -16.01 9.98 -8.74
N LYS A 24 -15.99 8.67 -8.45
CA LYS A 24 -16.55 7.61 -9.31
C LYS A 24 -18.00 7.84 -9.70
N VAL A 25 -18.83 8.42 -8.83
CA VAL A 25 -20.26 8.69 -9.13
C VAL A 25 -20.43 9.75 -10.23
N ARG A 26 -19.59 10.80 -10.25
CA ARG A 26 -19.65 11.88 -11.24
C ARG A 26 -18.25 12.43 -11.55
N PRO A 27 -17.38 11.72 -12.27
CA PRO A 27 -15.96 12.09 -12.37
C PRO A 27 -15.76 13.51 -12.92
N ALA A 28 -16.44 13.85 -14.03
CA ALA A 28 -16.36 15.18 -14.64
C ALA A 28 -16.72 16.36 -13.69
N LEU A 29 -17.47 16.13 -12.61
CA LEU A 29 -17.76 17.18 -11.61
C LEU A 29 -16.52 17.54 -10.78
N TYR A 30 -15.68 16.56 -10.46
CA TYR A 30 -14.52 16.73 -9.58
C TYR A 30 -13.21 16.92 -10.34
N ILE A 31 -13.05 16.18 -11.43
CA ILE A 31 -11.82 16.12 -12.23
C ILE A 31 -12.00 16.75 -13.62
N ARG A 32 -13.08 17.50 -13.82
CA ARG A 32 -13.46 18.29 -15.01
C ARG A 32 -13.83 17.48 -16.27
N GLU A 33 -13.01 16.49 -16.61
CA GLU A 33 -13.20 15.59 -17.75
C GLU A 33 -12.95 14.15 -17.29
N ASN A 34 -13.60 13.18 -17.95
CA ASN A 34 -13.42 11.76 -17.66
C ASN A 34 -12.05 11.26 -18.17
N LYS A 35 -10.97 11.72 -17.56
CA LYS A 35 -9.59 11.36 -17.91
C LYS A 35 -8.87 10.78 -16.70
N ILE A 36 -8.17 9.67 -16.90
CA ILE A 36 -7.39 9.04 -15.83
C ILE A 36 -6.22 9.93 -15.40
N SER A 37 -5.64 10.70 -16.31
CA SER A 37 -4.62 11.70 -15.99
C SER A 37 -5.15 12.82 -15.08
N ASN A 38 -6.40 13.26 -15.27
CA ASN A 38 -7.02 14.23 -14.38
C ASN A 38 -7.30 13.64 -12.99
N LEU A 39 -7.71 12.37 -12.93
CA LEU A 39 -7.85 11.67 -11.65
C LEU A 39 -6.53 11.59 -10.90
N GLN A 40 -5.45 11.20 -11.59
CA GLN A 40 -4.12 11.15 -10.98
C GLN A 40 -3.73 12.50 -10.39
N CYS A 41 -3.84 13.58 -11.17
CA CYS A 41 -3.52 14.93 -10.71
C CYS A 41 -4.33 15.33 -9.45
N TYR A 42 -5.62 14.96 -9.40
CA TYR A 42 -6.45 15.19 -8.23
C TYR A 42 -5.96 14.42 -7.00
N LEU A 43 -5.68 13.11 -7.15
CA LEU A 43 -5.21 12.27 -6.04
C LEU A 43 -3.82 12.66 -5.56
N ASP A 44 -2.93 13.07 -6.46
CA ASP A 44 -1.61 13.62 -6.11
C ASP A 44 -1.76 14.90 -5.28
N GLY A 45 -2.70 15.77 -5.66
CA GLY A 45 -3.04 16.99 -4.91
C GLY A 45 -3.64 16.69 -3.52
N TYR A 46 -4.53 15.70 -3.42
CA TYR A 46 -5.06 15.21 -2.15
C TYR A 46 -3.93 14.73 -1.23
N GLN A 47 -3.04 13.89 -1.76
CA GLN A 47 -1.93 13.34 -0.99
C GLN A 47 -0.93 14.43 -0.56
N ALA A 48 -0.63 15.39 -1.43
CA ALA A 48 0.20 16.54 -1.10
C ALA A 48 -0.42 17.38 0.02
N ALA A 49 -1.74 17.60 -0.01
CA ALA A 49 -2.44 18.33 1.04
C ALA A 49 -2.35 17.62 2.39
N LEU A 50 -2.52 16.29 2.44
CA LEU A 50 -2.36 15.52 3.68
C LEU A 50 -0.94 15.68 4.26
N ILE A 51 0.08 15.50 3.41
CA ILE A 51 1.50 15.60 3.81
C ILE A 51 1.82 17.01 4.32
N HIS A 52 1.43 18.05 3.60
CA HIS A 52 1.72 19.44 3.98
C HIS A 52 1.04 19.88 5.27
N ASN A 53 -0.06 19.22 5.66
CA ASN A 53 -0.78 19.51 6.88
C ASN A 53 -0.50 18.51 8.01
N ALA A 54 0.49 17.63 7.85
CA ALA A 54 0.82 16.57 8.81
C ALA A 54 -0.41 15.74 9.24
N ILE A 55 -1.35 15.55 8.32
CA ILE A 55 -2.50 14.67 8.53
C ILE A 55 -1.97 13.26 8.29
N ASN A 56 -1.91 12.48 9.37
CA ASN A 56 -1.46 11.10 9.29
C ASN A 56 -2.28 10.33 8.26
N HIS A 57 -1.58 9.52 7.47
CA HIS A 57 -2.22 8.59 6.56
C HIS A 57 -3.24 7.74 7.32
N GLU A 58 -4.36 7.45 6.68
CA GLU A 58 -5.42 6.70 7.34
C GLU A 58 -4.95 5.26 7.58
N SER A 59 -5.24 4.70 8.75
CA SER A 59 -5.07 3.27 9.06
C SER A 59 -6.09 2.43 8.27
N ILE A 60 -5.91 2.38 6.95
CA ILE A 60 -6.74 1.65 6.00
C ILE A 60 -5.95 0.49 5.40
N PHE A 61 -6.63 -0.65 5.24
CA PHE A 61 -6.11 -1.77 4.48
C PHE A 61 -6.98 -2.09 3.26
N PRO A 62 -6.38 -2.24 2.06
CA PRO A 62 -4.97 -1.99 1.75
C PRO A 62 -4.63 -0.49 1.73
N GLN A 63 -3.35 -0.12 1.89
CA GLN A 63 -2.94 1.26 1.66
C GLN A 63 -2.96 1.57 0.16
N PHE A 64 -3.49 2.73 -0.23
CA PHE A 64 -3.65 3.07 -1.64
C PHE A 64 -2.33 3.14 -2.42
N TRP A 65 -1.22 3.48 -1.77
CA TRP A 65 0.11 3.44 -2.41
C TRP A 65 0.46 2.06 -2.99
N TYR A 66 -0.08 0.97 -2.45
CA TYR A 66 0.15 -0.37 -2.99
C TYR A 66 -0.63 -0.66 -4.28
N PHE A 67 -1.51 0.25 -4.71
CA PHE A 67 -2.25 0.12 -5.96
C PHE A 67 -1.35 0.14 -7.20
N HIS A 68 -0.17 0.77 -7.10
CA HIS A 68 0.86 0.72 -8.14
C HIS A 68 1.34 -0.73 -8.40
N GLU A 69 1.67 -1.45 -7.33
CA GLU A 69 2.10 -2.86 -7.39
C GLU A 69 0.95 -3.77 -7.83
N TRP A 70 -0.25 -3.53 -7.31
CA TRP A 70 -1.47 -4.23 -7.72
C TRP A 70 -1.70 -4.15 -9.23
N THR A 71 -1.66 -2.94 -9.79
CA THR A 71 -1.88 -2.70 -11.20
C THR A 71 -0.79 -3.34 -12.07
N MET A 72 0.48 -3.20 -11.68
CA MET A 72 1.59 -3.86 -12.37
C MET A 72 1.38 -5.37 -12.45
N GLN A 73 0.98 -6.03 -11.36
CA GLN A 73 0.76 -7.49 -11.37
C GLN A 73 -0.43 -7.90 -12.23
N LYS A 74 -1.54 -7.17 -12.14
CA LYS A 74 -2.76 -7.48 -12.90
C LYS A 74 -2.49 -7.57 -14.40
N TYR A 75 -1.60 -6.71 -14.89
CA TYR A 75 -1.23 -6.63 -16.30
C TYR A 75 0.15 -7.23 -16.62
N ASN A 76 0.80 -7.88 -15.66
CA ASN A 76 2.11 -8.52 -15.83
C ASN A 76 3.20 -7.58 -16.38
N TRP A 77 3.25 -6.34 -15.86
CA TRP A 77 4.32 -5.40 -16.17
C TRP A 77 5.59 -5.73 -15.39
N SER A 78 6.75 -5.41 -15.95
CA SER A 78 8.05 -5.70 -15.33
C SER A 78 8.40 -4.78 -14.16
N SER A 79 7.70 -3.65 -14.01
CA SER A 79 7.97 -2.66 -12.97
C SER A 79 6.75 -1.78 -12.69
N SER A 80 6.56 -1.43 -11.42
CA SER A 80 5.56 -0.48 -10.94
C SER A 80 5.97 0.99 -11.10
N VAL A 81 7.23 1.26 -11.51
CA VAL A 81 7.79 2.62 -11.69
C VAL A 81 7.00 3.45 -12.71
N ALA A 82 6.40 2.79 -13.71
CA ALA A 82 5.52 3.48 -14.66
C ALA A 82 4.30 4.11 -13.97
N GLY A 83 3.85 3.54 -12.84
CA GLY A 83 2.66 3.96 -12.13
C GLY A 83 1.37 3.45 -12.75
N TRP A 84 0.32 3.32 -11.91
CA TRP A 84 -0.95 2.74 -12.34
C TRP A 84 -1.58 3.49 -13.52
N THR A 85 -1.47 4.82 -13.58
CA THR A 85 -2.02 5.62 -14.68
C THR A 85 -1.43 5.24 -16.04
N ASN A 86 -0.09 5.17 -16.14
CA ASN A 86 0.58 4.88 -17.40
C ASN A 86 0.37 3.42 -17.83
N ILE A 87 0.34 2.50 -16.86
CA ILE A 87 -0.01 1.10 -17.11
C ILE A 87 -1.42 1.04 -17.70
N LEU A 88 -2.41 1.62 -17.02
CA LEU A 88 -3.80 1.58 -17.45
C LEU A 88 -4.03 2.29 -18.79
N LEU A 89 -3.36 3.42 -19.06
CA LEU A 89 -3.40 4.07 -20.37
C LEU A 89 -2.87 3.14 -21.46
N LYS A 90 -1.71 2.52 -21.23
CA LYS A 90 -1.09 1.65 -22.23
C LYS A 90 -1.95 0.40 -22.52
N GLU A 91 -2.50 -0.22 -21.49
CA GLU A 91 -3.41 -1.38 -21.60
C GLU A 91 -4.75 -1.03 -22.26
N ASN A 92 -5.12 0.26 -22.28
CA ASN A 92 -6.35 0.75 -22.89
C ASN A 92 -6.11 1.59 -24.16
N ASN A 93 -5.03 1.34 -24.90
CA ASN A 93 -4.71 2.03 -26.17
C ASN A 93 -4.68 3.56 -26.05
N ASN A 94 -4.21 4.08 -24.92
CA ASN A 94 -4.19 5.51 -24.55
C ASN A 94 -5.58 6.17 -24.55
N ASN A 95 -6.65 5.39 -24.41
CA ASN A 95 -7.99 5.92 -24.21
C ASN A 95 -8.18 6.29 -22.74
N GLU A 96 -8.10 7.59 -22.45
CA GLU A 96 -8.23 8.20 -21.12
C GLU A 96 -9.52 7.82 -20.39
N GLU A 97 -10.67 7.89 -21.07
CA GLU A 97 -11.97 7.61 -20.45
C GLU A 97 -12.14 6.14 -20.15
N LYS A 98 -11.72 5.26 -21.07
CA LYS A 98 -11.72 3.82 -20.85
C LYS A 98 -10.76 3.44 -19.71
N ALA A 99 -9.56 4.01 -19.69
CA ALA A 99 -8.59 3.76 -18.63
C ALA A 99 -9.13 4.21 -17.27
N LEU A 100 -9.86 5.32 -17.20
CA LEU A 100 -10.52 5.79 -15.98
C LEU A 100 -11.60 4.82 -15.49
N GLN A 101 -12.41 4.25 -16.39
CA GLN A 101 -13.40 3.23 -16.02
C GLN A 101 -12.72 1.98 -15.44
N VAL A 102 -11.68 1.50 -16.12
CA VAL A 102 -10.88 0.34 -15.67
C VAL A 102 -10.19 0.62 -14.34
N PHE A 103 -9.73 1.86 -14.08
CA PHE A 103 -9.20 2.25 -12.78
C PHE A 103 -10.21 1.98 -11.66
N PHE A 104 -11.48 2.41 -11.84
CA PHE A 104 -12.49 2.24 -10.80
C PHE A 104 -12.81 0.76 -10.55
N GLU A 105 -12.91 -0.05 -11.61
CA GLU A 105 -13.10 -1.51 -11.49
C GLU A 105 -11.94 -2.19 -10.78
N LEU A 106 -10.71 -1.82 -11.14
CA LEU A 106 -9.50 -2.40 -10.53
C LEU A 106 -9.31 -1.95 -9.08
N CYS A 107 -9.72 -0.71 -8.76
CA CYS A 107 -9.72 -0.18 -7.39
C CYS A 107 -10.76 -0.91 -6.53
N ASP A 108 -11.95 -1.20 -7.07
CA ASP A 108 -12.94 -2.05 -6.39
C ASP A 108 -12.39 -3.43 -6.06
N GLU A 109 -11.75 -4.08 -7.03
CA GLU A 109 -11.11 -5.38 -6.82
C GLU A 109 -9.98 -5.27 -5.78
N PHE A 110 -9.14 -4.23 -5.86
CA PHE A 110 -8.03 -4.02 -4.93
C PHE A 110 -8.50 -3.89 -3.48
N LYS A 111 -9.61 -3.20 -3.22
CA LYS A 111 -10.19 -3.08 -1.87
C LYS A 111 -10.61 -4.43 -1.26
N THR A 112 -10.76 -5.47 -2.06
CA THR A 112 -11.07 -6.83 -1.58
C THR A 112 -9.82 -7.62 -1.16
N LEU A 113 -8.62 -7.08 -1.39
CA LEU A 113 -7.36 -7.64 -0.92
C LEU A 113 -7.41 -7.78 0.61
N HIS A 114 -7.00 -8.94 1.10
CA HIS A 114 -6.95 -9.26 2.53
C HIS A 114 -5.82 -10.25 2.82
N PRO A 115 -5.25 -10.24 4.03
CA PRO A 115 -4.32 -11.27 4.46
C PRO A 115 -5.02 -12.64 4.57
N ILE A 116 -4.39 -13.67 4.01
CA ILE A 116 -4.79 -15.08 4.16
C ILE A 116 -4.08 -15.70 5.36
N SER A 117 -2.82 -15.35 5.58
CA SER A 117 -2.05 -15.82 6.74
C SER A 117 -1.00 -14.80 7.13
N ILE A 118 -0.72 -14.71 8.43
CA ILE A 118 0.33 -13.88 8.99
C ILE A 118 1.20 -14.77 9.88
N GLN A 119 2.51 -14.72 9.65
CA GLN A 119 3.52 -15.32 10.52
C GLN A 119 4.37 -14.21 11.11
N LYS A 120 4.78 -14.35 12.36
CA LYS A 120 5.57 -13.37 13.10
C LYS A 120 6.88 -13.99 13.55
N ILE A 121 7.93 -13.18 13.57
CA ILE A 121 9.24 -13.53 14.14
C ILE A 121 9.76 -12.34 14.95
N LYS A 122 10.32 -12.62 16.13
CA LYS A 122 11.03 -11.62 16.93
C LYS A 122 12.51 -11.62 16.55
N LEU A 123 13.04 -10.44 16.28
CA LEU A 123 14.45 -10.24 15.98
C LEU A 123 15.24 -10.18 17.29
N THR A 124 16.33 -10.95 17.35
CA THR A 124 17.27 -10.89 18.48
C THR A 124 18.23 -9.71 18.31
N LYS A 125 18.98 -9.37 19.37
CA LYS A 125 20.04 -8.37 19.29
C LYS A 125 21.05 -8.68 18.18
N LYS A 126 21.42 -9.96 18.01
CA LYS A 126 22.30 -10.39 16.93
C LYS A 126 21.72 -10.09 15.53
N ASN A 127 20.41 -10.29 15.35
CA ASN A 127 19.74 -10.00 14.08
C ASN A 127 19.74 -8.51 13.78
N MET A 128 19.45 -7.68 14.79
CA MET A 128 19.50 -6.23 14.67
C MET A 128 20.93 -5.76 14.36
N ASP A 129 21.93 -6.22 15.12
CA ASP A 129 23.34 -5.87 14.88
C ASP A 129 23.80 -6.26 13.46
N PHE A 130 23.42 -7.45 12.97
CA PHE A 130 23.70 -7.88 11.59
C PHE A 130 23.04 -6.95 10.57
N TYR A 131 21.78 -6.59 10.80
CA TYR A 131 21.03 -5.72 9.91
C TYR A 131 21.59 -4.29 9.87
N HIS A 132 21.98 -3.73 11.01
CA HIS A 132 22.57 -2.38 11.09
C HIS A 132 23.90 -2.24 10.34
N THR A 133 24.59 -3.35 10.03
CA THR A 133 25.74 -3.31 9.12
C THR A 133 25.35 -3.05 7.65
N LYS A 134 24.07 -3.23 7.31
CA LYS A 134 23.53 -2.94 5.97
C LYS A 134 23.14 -1.46 5.93
N CYS A 135 23.77 -0.73 5.01
CA CYS A 135 23.43 0.66 4.72
C CYS A 135 22.89 0.77 3.30
N GLN A 136 22.02 1.76 3.09
CA GLN A 136 21.68 2.24 1.74
C GLN A 136 22.14 3.69 1.61
N THR A 137 22.66 4.01 0.42
CA THR A 137 22.99 5.38 0.07
C THR A 137 21.71 6.06 -0.41
N PHE A 138 21.26 7.06 0.33
CA PHE A 138 20.18 7.95 -0.09
C PHE A 138 20.68 9.39 0.00
N ASP A 139 20.54 10.15 -1.10
CA ASP A 139 21.02 11.53 -1.20
C ASP A 139 22.51 11.71 -0.84
N GLY A 140 23.35 10.78 -1.31
CA GLY A 140 24.80 10.78 -1.05
C GLY A 140 25.20 10.46 0.40
N LYS A 141 24.25 10.23 1.30
CA LYS A 141 24.48 9.83 2.70
C LYS A 141 24.24 8.34 2.86
N MET A 142 25.13 7.68 3.58
CA MET A 142 24.88 6.32 4.05
C MET A 142 23.94 6.40 5.24
N ASN A 143 22.72 5.89 5.06
CA ASN A 143 21.77 5.76 6.14
C ASN A 143 21.61 4.27 6.46
N GLN A 144 21.44 3.97 7.74
CA GLN A 144 20.93 2.65 8.13
C GLN A 144 19.54 2.49 7.51
N ILE A 145 19.26 1.30 7.01
CA ILE A 145 18.02 1.08 6.27
C ILE A 145 16.82 1.13 7.23
N TYR A 146 16.97 0.64 8.47
CA TYR A 146 16.02 0.80 9.58
C TYR A 146 16.78 0.84 10.92
N GLU A 147 16.37 1.71 11.84
CA GLU A 147 17.08 1.91 13.12
C GLU A 147 16.55 1.07 14.27
N ASN A 148 15.27 0.65 14.26
CA ASN A 148 14.62 0.09 15.47
C ASN A 148 13.72 -1.14 15.25
N ALA A 149 13.72 -1.76 14.08
CA ALA A 149 12.85 -2.91 13.83
C ALA A 149 13.21 -4.11 14.73
N ASN A 150 12.27 -4.56 15.57
CA ASN A 150 12.45 -5.67 16.50
C ASN A 150 11.58 -6.90 16.18
N GLU A 151 10.64 -6.76 15.24
CA GLU A 151 9.75 -7.84 14.82
C GLU A 151 9.53 -7.80 13.31
N LEU A 152 9.31 -8.97 12.70
CA LEU A 152 8.86 -9.06 11.32
C LEU A 152 7.52 -9.80 11.25
N LEU A 153 6.64 -9.32 10.38
CA LEU A 153 5.45 -10.04 9.94
C LEU A 153 5.68 -10.52 8.51
N LEU A 154 5.48 -11.80 8.23
CA LEU A 154 5.38 -12.35 6.88
C LEU A 154 3.90 -12.61 6.59
N VAL A 155 3.40 -12.00 5.53
CA VAL A 155 1.97 -12.00 5.21
C VAL A 155 1.75 -12.58 3.82
N LYS A 156 0.91 -13.60 3.74
CA LYS A 156 0.33 -14.10 2.48
C LYS A 156 -0.96 -13.34 2.22
N PHE A 157 -1.16 -12.88 1.00
CA PHE A 157 -2.37 -12.15 0.61
C PHE A 157 -3.27 -12.96 -0.33
N SER A 158 -4.54 -12.57 -0.38
CA SER A 158 -5.52 -13.05 -1.34
C SER A 158 -5.20 -12.64 -2.78
N HIS A 159 -6.05 -13.06 -3.73
CA HIS A 159 -5.90 -12.80 -5.17
C HIS A 159 -4.57 -13.26 -5.79
N ASN A 160 -3.93 -14.27 -5.19
CA ASN A 160 -2.58 -14.72 -5.58
C ASN A 160 -1.55 -13.57 -5.61
N PHE A 161 -1.78 -12.51 -4.82
CA PHE A 161 -0.90 -11.34 -4.79
C PHE A 161 0.50 -11.69 -4.24
N GLY A 162 0.65 -12.88 -3.65
CA GLY A 162 1.91 -13.42 -3.12
C GLY A 162 2.14 -13.09 -1.65
N PHE A 163 3.41 -12.94 -1.29
CA PHE A 163 3.87 -12.66 0.07
C PHE A 163 4.58 -11.31 0.14
N SER A 164 4.39 -10.58 1.25
CA SER A 164 5.24 -9.45 1.68
C SER A 164 5.60 -9.63 3.14
N TYR A 165 6.70 -9.00 3.56
CA TYR A 165 6.99 -8.83 4.97
C TYR A 165 6.93 -7.36 5.39
N PHE A 166 6.69 -7.16 6.68
CA PHE A 166 6.67 -5.87 7.35
C PHE A 166 7.64 -5.90 8.52
N MET A 167 8.29 -4.78 8.74
CA MET A 167 9.20 -4.56 9.85
C MET A 167 8.50 -3.70 10.88
N LEU A 168 8.45 -4.18 12.11
CA LEU A 168 7.78 -3.51 13.20
C LEU A 168 8.75 -3.09 14.28
N ASN A 169 8.42 -1.97 14.92
CA ASN A 169 8.98 -1.53 16.19
C ASN A 169 7.81 -1.12 17.08
N GLU A 170 7.65 -1.78 18.24
CA GLU A 170 6.55 -1.51 19.18
C GLU A 170 5.15 -1.53 18.50
N ASN A 171 4.93 -2.48 17.59
CA ASN A 171 3.73 -2.62 16.74
C ASN A 171 3.51 -1.53 15.69
N LYS A 172 4.48 -0.64 15.43
CA LYS A 172 4.43 0.32 14.33
C LYS A 172 5.27 -0.15 13.16
N ILE A 173 4.78 0.01 11.94
CA ILE A 173 5.56 -0.29 10.73
C ILE A 173 6.69 0.72 10.56
N GLU A 174 7.93 0.24 10.63
CA GLU A 174 9.15 0.97 10.28
C GLU A 174 9.51 0.80 8.80
N GLY A 175 9.00 -0.26 8.18
CA GLY A 175 9.14 -0.47 6.74
C GLY A 175 8.49 -1.76 6.27
N SER A 176 8.54 -1.98 4.96
CA SER A 176 7.87 -3.13 4.36
C SER A 176 8.51 -3.54 3.03
N SER A 177 8.23 -4.78 2.63
CA SER A 177 8.64 -5.33 1.34
C SER A 177 7.53 -5.23 0.30
N TRP A 178 6.58 -4.30 0.40
CA TRP A 178 5.47 -4.26 -0.56
C TRP A 178 5.91 -4.04 -2.01
N THR A 179 6.97 -3.25 -2.22
CA THR A 179 7.62 -3.07 -3.53
C THR A 179 8.40 -4.31 -3.99
N LYS A 180 8.53 -5.34 -3.13
CA LYS A 180 9.19 -6.61 -3.43
C LYS A 180 8.35 -7.78 -2.94
N ARG A 181 7.52 -8.28 -3.84
CA ARG A 181 6.65 -9.44 -3.59
C ARG A 181 7.37 -10.74 -3.85
N PHE A 182 6.98 -11.76 -3.10
CA PHE A 182 7.48 -13.12 -3.27
C PHE A 182 6.35 -14.03 -3.70
N GLU A 183 6.59 -14.83 -4.74
CA GLU A 183 5.60 -15.76 -5.28
C GLU A 183 5.25 -16.88 -4.28
N ASN A 184 6.19 -17.25 -3.42
CA ASN A 184 6.00 -18.29 -2.42
C ASN A 184 6.73 -17.98 -1.11
N GLU A 185 6.28 -18.67 -0.06
CA GLU A 185 6.76 -18.49 1.31
C GLU A 185 8.26 -18.77 1.45
N LYS A 186 8.78 -19.78 0.73
CA LYS A 186 10.19 -20.16 0.79
C LYS A 186 11.08 -19.01 0.29
N LEU A 187 10.74 -18.41 -0.85
CA LEU A 187 11.48 -17.26 -1.39
C LEU A 187 11.42 -16.06 -0.43
N ALA A 188 10.27 -15.80 0.17
CA ALA A 188 10.13 -14.73 1.16
C ALA A 188 11.02 -14.97 2.37
N LYS A 189 10.97 -16.17 2.96
CA LYS A 189 11.78 -16.56 4.12
C LYS A 189 13.27 -16.53 3.83
N THR A 190 13.72 -17.11 2.72
CA THR A 190 15.13 -17.05 2.31
C THR A 190 15.61 -15.61 2.12
N HIS A 191 14.78 -14.73 1.58
CA HIS A 191 15.15 -13.32 1.47
C HIS A 191 15.29 -12.65 2.84
N ILE A 192 14.34 -12.90 3.76
CA ILE A 192 14.36 -12.39 5.13
C ILE A 192 15.58 -12.92 5.90
N GLU A 193 15.86 -14.21 5.80
CA GLU A 193 17.05 -14.85 6.41
C GLU A 193 18.34 -14.20 5.92
N ASN A 194 18.48 -13.96 4.62
CA ASN A 194 19.67 -13.29 4.07
C ASN A 194 19.79 -11.82 4.52
N LEU A 195 18.66 -11.17 4.80
CA LEU A 195 18.61 -9.78 5.19
C LEU A 195 18.86 -9.58 6.69
N PHE A 196 18.32 -10.46 7.54
CA PHE A 196 18.30 -10.31 9.00
C PHE A 196 19.05 -11.41 9.78
N ASP A 197 19.57 -12.45 9.13
CA ASP A 197 20.09 -13.69 9.75
C ASP A 197 19.05 -14.36 10.68
N ALA A 198 17.76 -14.18 10.36
CA ALA A 198 16.64 -14.57 11.21
C ALA A 198 16.22 -16.03 10.95
N GLN A 199 16.92 -16.98 11.56
CA GLN A 199 16.64 -18.42 11.47
C GLN A 199 15.68 -18.93 12.56
N ASN A 200 15.09 -18.03 13.34
CA ASN A 200 14.23 -18.38 14.47
C ASN A 200 12.90 -18.99 13.99
N SER A 201 12.18 -19.65 14.90
CA SER A 201 10.87 -20.20 14.62
C SER A 201 9.84 -19.09 14.38
N TRP A 202 9.17 -19.19 13.23
CA TRP A 202 8.02 -18.35 12.87
C TRP A 202 6.78 -18.78 13.66
N GLU A 203 6.10 -17.83 14.27
CA GLU A 203 4.83 -18.03 14.98
C GLU A 203 3.67 -17.65 14.07
N ALA A 204 2.72 -18.54 13.84
CA ALA A 204 1.51 -18.21 13.10
C ALA A 204 0.56 -17.39 13.97
N LEU A 205 0.13 -16.22 13.48
CA LEU A 205 -0.90 -15.43 14.14
C LEU A 205 -2.29 -15.96 13.77
N SER A 206 -3.22 -15.86 14.72
CA SER A 206 -4.62 -16.26 14.57
C SER A 206 -5.56 -15.13 14.95
N GLY A 207 -6.82 -15.21 14.51
CA GLY A 207 -7.83 -14.17 14.72
C GLY A 207 -8.15 -13.39 13.44
N ASP A 208 -8.66 -12.17 13.59
CA ASP A 208 -8.93 -11.27 12.46
C ASP A 208 -7.62 -10.68 11.93
N LEU A 209 -7.08 -11.33 10.89
CA LEU A 209 -5.81 -10.96 10.28
C LEU A 209 -5.84 -9.56 9.65
N LYS A 210 -7.01 -9.10 9.18
CA LYS A 210 -7.16 -7.77 8.60
C LYS A 210 -7.04 -6.72 9.71
N LEU A 211 -7.75 -6.91 10.82
CA LEU A 211 -7.65 -6.04 11.98
C LEU A 211 -6.22 -5.98 12.54
N ILE A 212 -5.51 -7.12 12.57
CA ILE A 212 -4.11 -7.17 13.00
C ILE A 212 -3.24 -6.25 12.13
N LEU A 213 -3.42 -6.28 10.79
CA LEU A 213 -2.66 -5.38 9.91
C LEU A 213 -3.08 -3.92 10.06
N GLU A 214 -4.38 -3.64 10.16
CA GLU A 214 -4.91 -2.28 10.35
C GLU A 214 -4.41 -1.63 11.64
N GLN A 215 -4.27 -2.39 12.73
CA GLN A 215 -3.70 -1.89 13.99
C GLN A 215 -2.19 -1.66 13.93
N THR A 216 -1.53 -2.24 12.93
CA THR A 216 -0.08 -2.19 12.76
C THR A 216 0.37 -1.08 11.79
N MET A 217 -0.58 -0.54 10.98
CA MET A 217 -0.38 0.53 10.00
C MET A 217 -0.83 1.89 10.52
#